data_AF-A0A5C2LHE8-F1
#
_entry.id   AF-A0A5C2LHE8-F1
#
_cell.length_a   1.000
_cell.length_b   1.000
_cell.length_c   1.000
_cell.angle_alpha   90.00
_cell.angle_beta   90.00
_cell.angle_gamma   90.00
#
_symmetry.space_group_name_H-M   'P 1'
#
loop_
_entity.id
_entity.type
_entity.pdbx_description
1 polymer ?
#
loop_
_entity_poly.entity_id
_entity_poly.type
_entity_poly.pdbx_seq_one_letter_code
_entity_poly.pdbx_strand_id
1 'polypeptide(L)'
;MQTILFEKQGIKPLKKTPGGAPSTSEEVLEELALDYPLPKVILEYRGLAKLKSTYTDKLPLMINPKTGRVHTSYHQAVTATGRLSSTDPNLQNIPVRNEEGRRIRRAFIAPEDYVIVSADYSQIELRIMAHLSRDKGLLTAFAEGRIFTGRRRLKYLAYRWTASAANSGVVRKPSTSV
;
A
#
# COMPACT_ATOMS: atom_id res chain seq x y z
N MET A 1 21.04 8.49 -10.62
CA MET A 1 19.86 9.33 -10.27
C MET A 1 20.16 10.29 -9.13
N GLN A 2 20.63 9.83 -7.96
CA GLN A 2 20.99 10.70 -6.84
C GLN A 2 21.96 11.83 -7.24
N THR A 3 23.05 11.49 -7.93
CA THR A 3 24.02 12.45 -8.49
C THR A 3 23.37 13.48 -9.40
N ILE A 4 22.37 13.09 -10.20
CA ILE A 4 21.69 14.02 -11.12
C ILE A 4 20.83 15.02 -10.33
N LEU A 5 20.05 14.54 -9.35
CA LEU A 5 19.15 15.38 -8.56
C LEU A 5 19.88 16.29 -7.59
N PHE A 6 20.85 15.75 -6.84
CA PHE A 6 21.44 16.46 -5.71
C PHE A 6 22.77 17.14 -6.05
N GLU A 7 23.59 16.55 -6.92
CA GLU A 7 24.89 17.15 -7.29
C GLU A 7 24.77 18.04 -8.52
N LYS A 8 24.18 17.54 -9.62
CA LYS A 8 24.10 18.31 -10.87
C LYS A 8 23.02 19.39 -10.87
N GLN A 9 21.85 19.10 -10.33
CA GLN A 9 20.73 20.05 -10.24
C GLN A 9 20.76 20.86 -8.93
N GLY A 10 21.62 20.50 -7.97
CA GLY A 10 21.76 21.23 -6.70
C GLY A 10 20.53 21.19 -5.80
N ILE A 11 19.59 20.25 -6.01
CA ILE A 11 18.38 20.13 -5.18
C ILE A 11 18.80 19.71 -3.77
N LYS A 12 18.20 20.32 -2.74
CA LYS A 12 18.49 19.94 -1.35
C LYS A 12 17.78 18.63 -0.99
N PRO A 13 18.48 17.64 -0.42
CA PRO A 13 17.85 16.39 -0.02
C PRO A 13 17.01 16.56 1.25
N LEU A 14 15.76 16.07 1.22
CA LEU A 14 14.81 16.19 2.33
C LEU A 14 15.01 15.12 3.41
N LYS A 15 15.37 13.91 3.00
CA LYS A 15 15.66 12.78 3.90
C LYS A 15 16.91 12.04 3.44
N LYS A 16 17.54 11.33 4.38
CA LYS A 16 18.67 10.43 4.11
C LYS A 16 18.25 8.99 4.39
N THR A 17 18.83 8.07 3.63
CA THR A 17 18.72 6.63 3.90
C THR A 17 19.49 6.27 5.17
N PRO A 18 19.27 5.09 5.78
CA PRO A 18 20.06 4.64 6.93
C PRO A 18 21.58 4.63 6.67
N GLY A 19 21.99 4.43 5.42
CA GLY A 19 23.40 4.52 4.98
C GLY A 19 23.91 5.94 4.72
N GLY A 20 23.17 6.98 5.12
CA GLY A 20 23.58 8.39 5.01
C GLY A 20 23.42 9.01 3.62
N ALA A 21 23.17 8.22 2.57
CA ALA A 21 22.96 8.72 1.22
C ALA A 21 21.62 9.48 1.08
N PRO A 22 21.54 10.55 0.28
CA PRO A 22 20.30 11.23 -0.05
C PRO A 22 19.19 10.28 -0.52
N SER A 23 18.01 10.34 0.10
CA SER A 23 16.91 9.45 -0.26
C SER A 23 16.30 9.84 -1.60
N THR A 24 15.98 8.83 -2.41
CA THR A 24 15.12 8.98 -3.59
C THR A 24 13.90 8.06 -3.48
N SER A 25 13.39 7.88 -2.25
CA SER A 25 12.14 7.15 -2.02
C SER A 25 10.97 7.84 -2.71
N GLU A 26 9.89 7.08 -2.95
CA GLU A 26 8.66 7.61 -3.55
C GLU A 26 8.14 8.84 -2.79
N GLU A 27 8.02 8.75 -1.45
CA GLU A 27 7.63 9.85 -0.57
C GLU A 27 8.49 11.12 -0.75
N VAL A 28 9.83 10.98 -0.82
CA VAL A 28 10.73 12.13 -0.97
C VAL A 28 10.61 12.74 -2.36
N LEU A 29 10.44 11.92 -3.39
CA LEU A 29 10.24 12.41 -4.75
C LEU A 29 8.88 13.07 -4.94
N GLU A 30 7.83 12.61 -4.24
CA GLU A 30 6.51 13.24 -4.25
C GLU A 30 6.58 14.64 -3.65
N GLU A 31 7.29 14.82 -2.54
CA GLU A 31 7.49 16.12 -1.93
C GLU A 31 8.34 17.05 -2.81
N LEU A 32 9.46 16.54 -3.36
CA LEU A 32 10.28 17.31 -4.31
C LEU A 32 9.55 17.63 -5.62
N ALA A 33 8.56 16.83 -6.03
CA ALA A 33 7.79 17.06 -7.25
C ALA A 33 6.85 18.29 -7.14
N LEU A 34 6.62 18.81 -5.94
CA LEU A 34 5.87 20.05 -5.74
C LEU A 34 6.63 21.26 -6.30
N ASP A 35 7.95 21.26 -6.15
CA ASP A 35 8.81 22.39 -6.52
C ASP A 35 9.59 22.15 -7.82
N TYR A 36 9.88 20.88 -8.16
CA TYR A 36 10.75 20.53 -9.26
C TYR A 36 10.06 19.59 -10.28
N PRO A 37 10.16 19.86 -11.59
CA PRO A 37 9.52 19.03 -12.61
C PRO A 37 10.17 17.65 -12.79
N LEU A 38 11.48 17.53 -12.58
CA LEU A 38 12.22 16.30 -12.82
C LEU A 38 11.80 15.14 -11.87
N PRO A 39 11.67 15.33 -10.54
CA PRO A 39 11.12 14.31 -9.64
C PRO A 39 9.78 13.73 -10.10
N LYS A 40 8.88 14.56 -10.63
CA LYS A 40 7.58 14.12 -11.18
C LYS A 40 7.74 13.15 -12.34
N VAL A 41 8.57 13.50 -13.33
CA VAL A 41 8.85 12.62 -14.49
C VAL A 41 9.47 11.31 -14.03
N ILE A 42 10.34 11.35 -13.02
CA ILE A 42 10.97 10.12 -12.51
C ILE A 42 9.97 9.23 -11.78
N LEU A 43 9.03 9.79 -11.02
CA LEU A 43 7.94 9.03 -10.42
C LEU A 43 7.08 8.33 -11.48
N GLU A 44 6.71 9.05 -12.54
CA GLU A 44 5.95 8.50 -13.67
C GLU A 44 6.71 7.35 -14.35
N TYR A 45 8.00 7.58 -14.68
CA TYR A 45 8.86 6.54 -15.25
C TYR A 45 8.97 5.32 -14.35
N ARG A 46 9.24 5.50 -13.04
CA ARG A 46 9.38 4.39 -12.10
C ARG A 46 8.08 3.59 -11.97
N GLY A 47 6.94 4.28 -11.93
CA GLY A 47 5.63 3.65 -11.94
C GLY A 47 5.45 2.76 -13.16
N LEU A 48 5.62 3.32 -14.37
CA LEU A 48 5.46 2.59 -15.62
C LEU A 48 6.47 1.45 -15.78
N ALA A 49 7.75 1.70 -15.48
CA ALA A 49 8.80 0.70 -15.57
C ALA A 49 8.55 -0.48 -14.63
N LYS A 50 8.08 -0.23 -13.40
CA LYS A 50 7.67 -1.29 -12.46
C LYS A 50 6.48 -2.08 -13.00
N LEU A 51 5.45 -1.40 -13.54
CA LEU A 51 4.30 -2.09 -14.12
C LEU A 51 4.71 -3.01 -15.29
N LYS A 52 5.55 -2.50 -16.19
CA LYS A 52 6.06 -3.23 -17.35
C LYS A 52 6.90 -4.45 -16.92
N SER A 53 7.95 -4.21 -16.14
CA SER A 53 8.91 -5.25 -15.75
C SER A 53 8.30 -6.33 -14.84
N THR A 54 7.43 -5.94 -13.89
CA THR A 54 6.87 -6.90 -12.93
C THR A 54 5.71 -7.69 -13.51
N TYR A 55 4.87 -7.08 -14.35
CA TYR A 55 3.62 -7.70 -14.81
C TYR A 55 3.60 -7.93 -16.31
N THR A 56 3.71 -6.88 -17.12
CA THR A 56 3.50 -6.97 -18.58
C THR A 56 4.50 -7.90 -19.27
N ASP A 57 5.79 -7.77 -18.95
CA ASP A 57 6.84 -8.58 -19.58
C ASP A 57 6.91 -9.98 -18.94
N LYS A 58 6.69 -10.07 -17.63
CA LYS A 58 6.95 -11.30 -16.86
C LYS A 58 5.79 -12.29 -16.86
N LEU A 59 4.54 -11.85 -16.68
CA LEU A 59 3.39 -12.76 -16.55
C LEU A 59 3.16 -13.65 -17.78
N PRO A 60 3.28 -13.16 -19.04
CA PRO A 60 3.12 -14.02 -20.21
C PRO A 60 4.13 -15.17 -20.26
N LEU A 61 5.36 -14.94 -19.77
CA LEU A 61 6.40 -15.96 -19.69
C LEU A 61 6.14 -17.02 -18.60
N MET A 62 5.20 -16.76 -17.70
CA MET A 62 4.83 -17.64 -16.58
C MET A 62 3.53 -18.43 -16.84
N ILE A 63 3.02 -18.39 -18.09
CA ILE A 63 1.88 -19.20 -18.49
C ILE A 63 2.32 -20.66 -18.55
N ASN A 64 1.62 -21.53 -17.82
CA ASN A 64 1.86 -22.95 -17.89
C ASN A 64 1.40 -23.49 -19.25
N PRO A 65 2.28 -24.15 -20.04
CA PRO A 65 1.95 -24.58 -21.40
C PRO A 65 0.90 -25.69 -21.46
N LYS A 66 0.71 -26.47 -20.37
CA LYS A 66 -0.30 -27.53 -20.31
C LYS A 66 -1.69 -26.99 -20.01
N THR A 67 -1.79 -26.00 -19.12
CA THR A 67 -3.10 -25.48 -18.67
C THR A 67 -3.51 -24.18 -19.35
N GLY A 68 -2.58 -23.47 -20.00
CA GLY A 68 -2.81 -22.13 -20.55
C GLY A 68 -3.11 -21.07 -19.48
N ARG A 69 -2.64 -21.26 -18.23
CA ARG A 69 -2.96 -20.39 -17.08
C ARG A 69 -1.71 -20.03 -16.30
N VAL A 70 -1.77 -18.90 -15.58
CA VAL A 70 -0.78 -18.51 -14.58
C VAL A 70 -1.14 -19.17 -13.25
N HIS A 71 -0.17 -19.84 -12.62
CA HIS A 71 -0.32 -20.50 -11.32
C HIS A 71 0.54 -19.76 -10.29
N THR A 72 -0.03 -19.40 -9.15
CA THR A 72 0.69 -18.77 -8.03
C THR A 72 0.85 -19.76 -6.89
N SER A 73 1.89 -19.58 -6.08
CA SER A 73 2.10 -20.34 -4.85
C SER A 73 1.66 -19.52 -3.64
N TYR A 74 0.75 -20.05 -2.82
CA TYR A 74 0.34 -19.44 -1.56
C TYR A 74 1.08 -20.07 -0.38
N HIS A 75 1.82 -19.26 0.37
CA HIS A 75 2.57 -19.70 1.55
C HIS A 75 1.83 -19.31 2.82
N GLN A 76 1.54 -20.31 3.67
CA GLN A 76 0.77 -20.15 4.90
C GLN A 76 1.63 -19.77 6.12
N ALA A 77 2.88 -20.24 6.18
CA ALA A 77 3.72 -20.16 7.39
C ALA A 77 4.83 -19.09 7.34
N VAL A 78 4.79 -18.16 6.37
CA VAL A 78 5.89 -17.20 6.15
C VAL A 78 5.69 -15.88 6.91
N THR A 79 4.45 -15.44 7.10
CA THR A 79 4.21 -14.12 7.71
C THR A 79 3.97 -14.24 9.22
N ALA A 80 4.61 -13.37 10.00
CA ALA A 80 4.48 -13.35 11.46
C ALA A 80 3.05 -13.08 11.95
N THR A 81 2.19 -12.50 11.10
CA THR A 81 0.79 -12.16 11.43
C THR A 81 -0.21 -13.24 11.02
N GLY A 82 0.25 -14.33 10.39
CA GLY A 82 -0.62 -15.40 9.89
C GLY A 82 -1.32 -15.08 8.56
N ARG A 83 -0.97 -13.98 7.88
CA ARG A 83 -1.44 -13.70 6.52
C ARG A 83 -0.83 -14.67 5.51
N LEU A 84 -1.60 -15.07 4.50
CA LEU A 84 -1.05 -15.74 3.32
C LEU A 84 -0.09 -14.80 2.59
N SER A 85 0.97 -15.34 2.03
CA SER A 85 1.80 -14.64 1.04
C SER A 85 1.76 -15.37 -0.31
N SER A 86 2.05 -14.67 -1.41
CA SER A 86 1.99 -15.21 -2.76
C SER A 86 3.31 -14.99 -3.50
N THR A 87 3.84 -16.04 -4.14
CA THR A 87 5.03 -15.97 -5.00
C THR A 87 4.82 -16.72 -6.31
N ASP A 88 5.69 -16.43 -7.27
CA ASP A 88 5.84 -17.17 -8.53
C ASP A 88 4.55 -17.42 -9.31
N PRO A 89 3.83 -16.37 -9.75
CA PRO A 89 4.03 -14.94 -9.47
C PRO A 89 3.24 -14.45 -8.26
N ASN A 90 3.61 -13.30 -7.70
CA ASN A 90 2.82 -12.68 -6.61
C ASN A 90 1.53 -12.06 -7.16
N LEU A 91 0.41 -12.75 -6.96
CA LEU A 91 -0.94 -12.31 -7.40
C LEU A 91 -1.72 -11.56 -6.31
N GLN A 92 -1.17 -11.39 -5.11
CA GLN A 92 -1.79 -10.57 -4.07
C GLN A 92 -1.61 -9.07 -4.33
N ASN A 93 -0.51 -8.69 -5.00
CA ASN A 93 -0.13 -7.30 -5.22
C ASN A 93 -0.40 -6.84 -6.66
N ILE A 94 -1.49 -7.29 -7.29
CA ILE A 94 -1.87 -6.78 -8.61
C ILE A 94 -2.32 -5.32 -8.50
N PRO A 95 -1.77 -4.38 -9.29
CA PRO A 95 -2.08 -2.95 -9.19
C PRO A 95 -3.55 -2.63 -9.50
N VAL A 96 -4.13 -1.67 -8.76
CA VAL A 96 -5.57 -1.33 -8.86
C VAL A 96 -5.89 0.16 -8.95
N ARG A 97 -4.94 1.03 -8.55
CA ARG A 97 -5.23 2.44 -8.27
C ARG A 97 -5.23 3.29 -9.54
N ASN A 98 -4.13 3.24 -10.30
CA ASN A 98 -3.96 4.00 -11.53
C ASN A 98 -4.54 3.26 -12.74
N GLU A 99 -4.73 4.00 -13.84
CA GLU A 99 -5.31 3.48 -15.07
C GLU A 99 -4.51 2.32 -15.66
N GLU A 100 -3.19 2.47 -15.75
CA GLU A 100 -2.28 1.44 -16.24
C GLU A 100 -2.33 0.16 -15.39
N GLY A 101 -2.41 0.30 -14.06
CA GLY A 101 -2.61 -0.84 -13.17
C GLY A 101 -3.96 -1.52 -13.40
N ARG A 102 -5.04 -0.76 -13.59
CA ARG A 102 -6.36 -1.31 -13.93
C ARG A 102 -6.35 -2.03 -15.28
N ARG A 103 -5.55 -1.59 -16.25
CA ARG A 103 -5.36 -2.29 -17.54
C ARG A 103 -4.70 -3.65 -17.32
N ILE A 104 -3.66 -3.73 -16.49
CA ILE A 104 -3.03 -5.00 -16.11
C ILE A 104 -4.04 -5.92 -15.42
N ARG A 105 -4.83 -5.41 -14.47
CA ARG A 105 -5.83 -6.23 -13.77
C ARG A 105 -6.91 -6.79 -14.71
N ARG A 106 -7.27 -6.05 -15.77
CA ARG A 106 -8.21 -6.51 -16.80
C ARG A 106 -7.69 -7.69 -17.63
N ALA A 107 -6.39 -7.95 -17.63
CA ALA A 107 -5.83 -9.13 -18.30
C ALA A 107 -6.13 -10.45 -17.56
N PHE A 108 -6.58 -10.40 -16.29
CA PHE A 108 -7.01 -11.57 -15.54
C PHE A 108 -8.47 -11.87 -15.88
N ILE A 109 -8.69 -12.81 -16.80
CA ILE A 109 -10.01 -13.15 -17.32
C ILE A 109 -10.48 -14.53 -16.86
N ALA A 110 -11.79 -14.70 -16.79
CA ALA A 110 -12.42 -16.00 -16.65
C ALA A 110 -12.29 -16.79 -17.98
N PRO A 111 -12.30 -18.13 -17.93
CA PRO A 111 -12.55 -18.92 -19.13
C PRO A 111 -13.97 -18.67 -19.69
N GLU A 112 -14.21 -19.09 -20.94
CA GLU A 112 -15.51 -19.01 -21.59
C GLU A 112 -16.61 -19.67 -20.74
N ASP A 113 -17.79 -19.08 -20.70
CA ASP A 113 -18.94 -19.47 -19.84
C ASP A 113 -18.73 -19.32 -18.33
N TYR A 114 -17.62 -18.72 -17.87
CA TYR A 114 -17.38 -18.43 -16.46
C TYR A 114 -17.27 -16.92 -16.19
N VAL A 115 -17.45 -16.55 -14.91
CA VAL A 115 -17.25 -15.20 -14.40
C VAL A 115 -16.33 -15.20 -13.19
N ILE A 116 -15.57 -14.12 -13.00
CA ILE A 116 -14.78 -13.90 -11.79
C ILE A 116 -15.65 -13.19 -10.75
N VAL A 117 -15.83 -13.81 -9.58
CA VAL A 117 -16.47 -13.18 -8.42
C VAL A 117 -15.39 -12.72 -7.46
N SER A 118 -15.46 -11.45 -7.06
CA SER A 118 -14.55 -10.85 -6.07
C SER A 118 -15.34 -10.41 -4.84
N ALA A 119 -14.93 -10.86 -3.67
CA ALA A 119 -15.48 -10.43 -2.38
C ALA A 119 -14.35 -9.89 -1.50
N ASP A 120 -14.54 -8.69 -0.95
CA ASP A 120 -13.61 -8.04 -0.01
C ASP A 120 -14.38 -7.64 1.24
N TYR A 121 -13.81 -7.91 2.41
CA TYR A 121 -14.43 -7.57 3.68
C TYR A 121 -14.35 -6.06 3.90
N SER A 122 -15.50 -5.42 3.97
CA SER A 122 -15.61 -3.99 4.29
C SER A 122 -15.01 -3.70 5.67
N GLN A 123 -13.85 -3.02 5.68
CA GLN A 123 -13.18 -2.49 6.87
C GLN A 123 -12.83 -3.56 7.92
N ILE A 124 -12.39 -4.74 7.48
CA ILE A 124 -12.15 -5.90 8.35
C ILE A 124 -11.27 -5.60 9.56
N GLU A 125 -10.16 -4.88 9.37
CA GLU A 125 -9.23 -4.55 10.46
C GLU A 125 -9.90 -3.69 11.55
N LEU A 126 -10.74 -2.72 11.17
CA LEU A 126 -11.46 -1.88 12.12
C LEU A 126 -12.59 -2.66 12.82
N ARG A 127 -13.24 -3.59 12.13
CA ARG A 127 -14.26 -4.46 12.72
C ARG A 127 -13.65 -5.41 13.75
N ILE A 128 -12.50 -6.01 13.43
CA ILE A 128 -11.73 -6.81 14.37
C ILE A 128 -11.32 -5.96 15.58
N MET A 129 -10.81 -4.75 15.35
CA MET A 129 -10.45 -3.83 16.43
C MET A 129 -11.64 -3.48 17.33
N ALA A 130 -12.82 -3.18 16.76
CA ALA A 130 -14.03 -2.88 17.52
C ALA A 130 -14.45 -4.08 18.40
N HIS A 131 -14.33 -5.30 17.87
CA HIS A 131 -14.63 -6.52 18.61
C HIS A 131 -13.64 -6.75 19.76
N LEU A 132 -12.33 -6.63 19.50
CA LEU A 132 -11.29 -6.86 20.50
C LEU A 132 -11.28 -5.77 21.58
N SER A 133 -11.45 -4.50 21.19
CA SER A 133 -11.43 -3.38 22.13
C SER A 133 -12.75 -3.19 22.89
N ARG A 134 -13.84 -3.84 22.44
CA ARG A 134 -15.21 -3.67 22.95
C ARG A 134 -15.65 -2.21 23.07
N ASP A 135 -15.16 -1.36 22.18
CA ASP A 135 -15.46 0.07 22.25
C ASP A 135 -16.90 0.32 21.83
N LYS A 136 -17.69 0.91 22.73
CA LYS A 136 -19.09 1.23 22.47
C LYS A 136 -19.25 2.11 21.22
N GLY A 137 -18.37 3.10 21.03
CA GLY A 137 -18.42 4.00 19.89
C GLY A 137 -18.25 3.27 18.55
N LEU A 138 -17.21 2.43 18.43
CA LEU A 138 -16.96 1.63 17.23
C LEU A 138 -18.03 0.56 17.00
N LEU A 139 -18.49 -0.12 18.06
CA LEU A 139 -19.53 -1.13 17.97
C LEU A 139 -20.85 -0.53 17.46
N THR A 140 -21.30 0.57 18.06
CA THR A 140 -22.50 1.29 17.61
C THR A 140 -22.34 1.79 16.18
N ALA A 141 -21.18 2.38 15.85
CA ALA A 141 -20.93 2.86 14.50
C ALA A 141 -21.03 1.74 13.45
N PHE A 142 -20.49 0.55 13.73
CA PHE A 142 -20.61 -0.59 12.81
C PHE A 142 -22.01 -1.21 12.79
N ALA A 143 -22.73 -1.22 13.92
CA ALA A 143 -24.11 -1.70 13.99
C ALA A 143 -25.07 -0.81 13.16
N GLU A 144 -24.81 0.49 13.11
CA GLU A 144 -25.55 1.46 12.29
C GLU A 144 -25.06 1.54 10.83
N GLY A 145 -24.14 0.66 10.41
CA GLY A 145 -23.64 0.63 9.03
C GLY A 145 -22.73 1.80 8.63
N ARG A 146 -22.15 2.53 9.59
CA ARG A 146 -21.27 3.66 9.29
C ARG A 146 -19.97 3.19 8.62
N ILE A 147 -19.53 3.96 7.62
CA ILE A 147 -18.31 3.70 6.84
C ILE A 147 -17.24 4.73 7.22
N PHE A 148 -16.11 4.26 7.73
CA PHE A 148 -14.96 5.10 8.04
C PHE A 148 -14.07 5.33 6.81
N THR A 149 -14.11 6.49 6.19
CA THR A 149 -13.20 6.88 5.09
C THR A 149 -11.90 7.49 5.65
N GLY A 150 -10.82 7.54 4.85
CA GLY A 150 -9.43 7.78 5.30
C GLY A 150 -9.21 8.93 6.30
N ARG A 151 -9.95 10.05 6.14
CA ARG A 151 -9.88 11.19 7.07
C ARG A 151 -10.58 10.94 8.41
N ARG A 152 -11.67 10.17 8.42
CA ARG A 152 -12.39 9.77 9.64
C ARG A 152 -11.66 8.62 10.36
N ARG A 153 -11.09 7.66 9.62
CA ARG A 153 -10.32 6.53 10.19
C ARG A 153 -9.16 7.04 11.07
N LEU A 154 -8.36 7.99 10.57
CA LEU A 154 -7.23 8.55 11.31
C LEU A 154 -7.65 9.39 12.51
N LYS A 155 -8.68 10.23 12.37
CA LYS A 155 -9.21 11.03 13.49
C LYS A 155 -9.74 10.17 14.63
N TYR A 156 -10.49 9.10 14.33
CA TYR A 156 -11.02 8.20 15.36
C TYR A 156 -9.91 7.42 16.08
N LEU A 157 -8.92 6.90 15.34
CA LEU A 157 -7.77 6.21 15.93
C LEU A 157 -6.91 7.14 16.80
N ALA A 158 -6.61 8.35 16.30
CA ALA A 158 -5.81 9.33 17.03
C ALA A 158 -6.52 9.84 18.30
N TYR A 159 -7.82 10.16 18.22
CA TYR A 159 -8.60 10.68 19.35
C TYR A 159 -8.73 9.67 20.50
N ARG A 160 -8.75 8.37 20.20
CA ARG A 160 -8.88 7.34 21.25
C ARG A 160 -7.54 6.80 21.74
N TRP A 161 -6.47 6.87 20.94
CA TRP A 161 -5.12 6.58 21.46
C TRP A 161 -4.72 7.58 22.55
N THR A 162 -5.02 8.87 22.34
CA THR A 162 -4.84 9.90 23.37
C THR A 162 -5.76 9.68 24.57
N ALA A 163 -7.02 9.30 24.38
CA ALA A 163 -7.95 9.03 25.48
C ALA A 163 -7.57 7.77 26.29
N SER A 164 -7.04 6.72 25.64
CA SER A 164 -6.57 5.50 26.31
C SER A 164 -5.26 5.73 27.06
N ALA A 165 -4.34 6.54 26.51
CA ALA A 165 -3.10 6.91 27.18
C ALA A 165 -3.33 7.83 28.39
N ALA A 166 -4.36 8.68 28.34
CA ALA A 166 -4.79 9.51 29.47
C ALA A 166 -5.32 8.68 30.65
N ASN A 167 -5.91 7.52 30.40
CA ASN A 167 -6.47 6.63 31.43
C ASN A 167 -5.44 5.66 32.04
N SER A 168 -4.24 5.52 31.44
CA SER A 168 -3.21 4.58 31.90
C SER A 168 -2.03 5.26 32.61
N GLY A 169 -2.09 6.58 32.87
CA GLY A 169 -1.09 7.30 33.68
C GLY A 169 0.33 7.41 33.09
N VAL A 170 0.57 6.90 31.87
CA VAL A 170 1.89 6.97 31.22
C VAL A 170 1.92 8.16 30.26
N VAL A 171 2.09 9.36 30.82
CA VAL A 171 2.38 10.56 30.02
C VAL A 171 3.88 10.67 29.80
N ARG A 172 4.34 10.43 28.56
CA ARG A 172 5.46 11.19 28.01
C ARG A 172 4.94 11.99 26.82
N LYS A 173 4.95 13.31 26.94
CA LYS A 173 4.60 14.24 25.86
C LYS A 173 5.49 13.96 24.64
N PRO A 174 4.95 13.96 23.40
CA PRO A 174 5.78 14.12 22.22
C PRO A 174 6.39 15.53 22.26
N SER A 175 7.71 15.63 22.17
CA SER A 175 8.39 16.89 21.91
C SER A 175 8.02 17.36 20.51
N THR A 176 7.12 18.34 20.42
CA THR A 176 7.02 19.19 19.24
C THR A 176 8.23 20.12 19.26
N SER A 177 9.23 19.80 18.47
CA SER A 177 10.21 20.77 17.97
C SER A 177 9.83 21.09 16.54
N VAL A 178 9.78 22.40 16.28
CA VAL A 178 9.38 23.13 15.07
C VAL A 178 9.97 22.57 13.78
#